data_AF-A0AAF0UJZ9-F1
#
_entry.id   AF-A0AAF0UJZ9-F1
#
_cell.length_a   1.000
_cell.length_b   1.000
_cell.length_c   1.000
_cell.angle_alpha   90.00
_cell.angle_beta   90.00
_cell.angle_gamma   90.00
#
_symmetry.space_group_name_H-M   'P 1'
#
loop_
_entity.id
_entity.type
_entity.pdbx_description
1 polymer ?
#
loop_
_entity_poly.entity_id
_entity_poly.type
_entity_poly.pdbx_seq_one_letter_code
_entity_poly.pdbx_strand_id
1 'polypeptide(L)'
;MDNLGDNLRSKTPATFLIGKLYSTTSCGLGEHRSRGICGIVSMDMADEKWGNIEPPFFGKEDFGFKLGVLENNLSVLSMNILLTRVNIWVMEEYGIKESWTKMYTIKCLNDLDRHFLYPS
;
A
#
# COMPACT_ATOMS: atom_id res chain seq x y z
N MET A 1 0.05 -27.28 7.81
CA MET A 1 1.27 -26.87 7.07
C MET A 1 0.72 -26.33 5.78
N ASP A 2 0.39 -25.05 5.81
CA ASP A 2 -0.60 -24.51 4.87
C ASP A 2 0.15 -23.84 3.73
N ASN A 3 -0.17 -24.28 2.51
CA ASN A 3 0.38 -23.86 1.22
C ASN A 3 0.14 -22.37 0.95
N LEU A 4 0.89 -21.49 1.60
CA LEU A 4 0.91 -20.05 1.32
C LEU A 4 1.92 -19.68 0.22
N GLY A 5 2.86 -20.59 -0.11
CA GLY A 5 3.96 -20.34 -1.04
C GLY A 5 3.55 -20.13 -2.50
N ASP A 6 2.53 -20.86 -2.96
CA ASP A 6 2.22 -20.94 -4.40
C ASP A 6 1.44 -19.74 -4.95
N ASN A 7 0.95 -18.84 -4.08
CA ASN A 7 0.20 -17.64 -4.50
C ASN A 7 1.01 -16.33 -4.42
N LEU A 8 2.29 -16.37 -4.05
CA LEU A 8 3.12 -15.17 -3.91
C LEU A 8 3.71 -14.70 -5.27
N ARG A 9 2.86 -14.48 -6.27
CA ARG A 9 3.29 -13.76 -7.49
C ARG A 9 3.02 -12.26 -7.33
N SER A 10 3.62 -11.68 -6.29
CA SER A 10 3.68 -10.23 -6.12
C SER A 10 4.55 -9.64 -7.23
N LYS A 11 3.99 -8.74 -8.05
CA LYS A 11 4.74 -8.00 -9.08
C LYS A 11 5.46 -6.77 -8.50
N THR A 12 5.30 -6.51 -7.20
CA THR A 12 5.83 -5.33 -6.51
C THR A 12 7.06 -5.71 -5.68
N PRO A 13 8.15 -4.93 -5.76
CA PRO A 13 9.35 -5.16 -4.95
C PRO A 13 9.02 -5.20 -3.46
N ALA A 14 9.68 -6.09 -2.71
CA ALA A 14 9.56 -6.10 -1.26
C ALA A 14 10.31 -4.91 -0.65
N THR A 15 9.76 -4.35 0.43
CA THR A 15 10.41 -3.31 1.24
C THR A 15 11.13 -3.98 2.41
N PHE A 16 12.34 -3.55 2.75
CA PHE A 16 13.08 -4.04 3.93
C PHE A 16 13.05 -2.98 5.04
N LEU A 17 12.70 -3.38 6.26
CA LEU A 17 12.68 -2.52 7.42
C LEU A 17 12.89 -3.36 8.70
N ILE A 18 13.86 -2.97 9.53
CA ILE A 18 14.15 -3.55 10.86
C ILE A 18 14.16 -5.10 10.83
N GLY A 19 14.94 -5.68 9.91
CA GLY A 19 15.08 -7.14 9.82
C GLY A 19 13.90 -7.89 9.21
N LYS A 20 12.88 -7.17 8.73
CA LYS A 20 11.69 -7.74 8.09
C LYS A 20 11.57 -7.30 6.64
N LEU A 21 11.11 -8.22 5.79
CA LEU A 21 10.67 -7.93 4.42
C LEU A 21 9.15 -7.75 4.41
N TYR A 22 8.66 -6.81 3.60
CA TYR A 22 7.25 -6.49 3.45
C TYR A 22 6.86 -6.51 1.98
N SER A 23 5.75 -7.12 1.65
CA SER A 23 5.22 -7.12 0.28
C SER A 23 3.70 -6.98 0.29
N THR A 24 3.15 -6.58 -0.85
CA THR A 24 1.70 -6.55 -1.05
C THR A 24 1.23 -7.87 -1.65
N THR A 25 0.11 -8.41 -1.20
CA THR A 25 -0.49 -9.59 -1.83
C THR A 25 -1.21 -9.22 -3.12
N SER A 26 -1.22 -10.11 -4.11
CA SER A 26 -1.90 -9.86 -5.38
C SER A 26 -3.41 -9.82 -5.17
N CYS A 27 -4.03 -8.72 -5.56
CA CYS A 27 -5.48 -8.60 -5.66
C CYS A 27 -6.00 -9.61 -6.70
N GLY A 28 -6.69 -10.67 -6.28
CA GLY A 28 -7.31 -11.64 -7.18
C GLY A 28 -8.47 -11.01 -7.96
N LEU A 29 -8.43 -11.09 -9.30
CA LEU A 29 -9.59 -10.89 -10.19
C LEU A 29 -10.56 -12.07 -10.04
N GLY A 30 -11.22 -12.18 -8.88
CA GLY A 30 -12.35 -13.10 -8.68
C GLY A 30 -13.67 -12.38 -8.96
N GLU A 31 -14.64 -13.08 -9.55
CA GLU A 31 -15.89 -12.58 -10.14
C GLU A 31 -16.90 -11.88 -9.20
N HIS A 32 -16.54 -11.63 -7.93
CA HIS A 32 -17.31 -10.74 -7.06
C HIS A 32 -16.69 -9.34 -7.05
N ARG A 33 -17.47 -8.34 -7.50
CA ARG A 33 -17.08 -6.92 -7.67
C ARG A 33 -16.73 -6.16 -6.38
N SER A 34 -16.29 -6.84 -5.32
CA SER A 34 -15.57 -6.22 -4.21
C SER A 34 -14.11 -6.09 -4.62
N ARG A 35 -13.82 -4.96 -5.26
CA ARG A 35 -12.48 -4.48 -5.65
C ARG A 35 -11.50 -4.69 -4.49
N GLY A 36 -10.74 -5.80 -4.54
CA GLY A 36 -10.04 -6.35 -3.38
C GLY A 36 -8.99 -5.39 -2.83
N ILE A 37 -9.05 -5.13 -1.53
CA ILE A 37 -7.97 -4.42 -0.83
C ILE A 37 -6.79 -5.38 -0.79
N CYS A 38 -5.68 -5.04 -1.44
CA CYS A 38 -4.44 -5.82 -1.36
C CYS A 38 -3.96 -5.83 0.12
N GLY A 39 -3.59 -6.99 0.66
CA GLY A 39 -3.06 -7.11 2.03
C GLY A 39 -1.56 -6.79 2.09
N ILE A 40 -1.03 -6.59 3.29
CA ILE A 40 0.42 -6.48 3.54
C ILE A 40 0.88 -7.76 4.22
N VAL A 41 1.89 -8.42 3.64
CA VAL A 41 2.58 -9.55 4.28
C VAL A 41 3.95 -9.09 4.76
N SER A 42 4.37 -9.62 5.89
CA SER A 42 5.72 -9.47 6.42
C SER A 42 6.41 -10.83 6.57
N MET A 43 7.73 -10.84 6.44
CA MET A 43 8.58 -12.00 6.69
C MET A 43 9.73 -11.57 7.58
N ASP A 44 9.88 -12.24 8.72
CA ASP A 44 11.01 -12.08 9.62
C ASP A 44 12.23 -12.86 9.09
N MET A 45 13.35 -12.17 8.90
CA MET A 45 14.56 -12.79 8.34
C MET A 45 15.37 -13.59 9.36
N ALA A 46 15.16 -13.37 10.67
CA ALA A 46 15.88 -14.10 11.71
C ALA A 46 15.23 -15.46 11.98
N ASP A 47 13.89 -15.48 12.02
CA ASP A 47 13.12 -16.66 12.42
C ASP A 47 12.33 -17.31 11.26
N GLU A 48 12.42 -16.76 10.03
CA GLU A 48 11.66 -17.17 8.84
C GLU A 48 10.13 -17.20 9.06
N LYS A 49 9.64 -16.38 9.99
CA LYS A 49 8.21 -16.30 10.34
C LYS A 49 7.49 -15.32 9.44
N TRP A 50 6.32 -15.73 8.96
CA TRP A 50 5.43 -14.89 8.17
C TRP A 50 4.39 -14.21 9.05
N GLY A 51 4.02 -12.99 8.68
CA GLY A 51 2.98 -12.20 9.33
C GLY A 51 2.09 -11.50 8.32
N ASN A 52 0.89 -11.14 8.76
CA ASN A 52 -0.02 -10.28 8.01
C ASN A 52 -0.17 -8.97 8.77
N ILE A 53 -0.23 -7.87 8.02
CA ILE A 53 -0.47 -6.53 8.53
C ILE A 53 -1.68 -5.98 7.78
N GLU A 54 -2.65 -5.47 8.53
CA GLU A 54 -3.79 -4.80 7.92
C GLU A 54 -3.37 -3.43 7.38
N PRO A 55 -3.73 -3.08 6.14
CA PRO A 55 -3.44 -1.76 5.59
C PRO A 55 -4.32 -0.67 6.23
N PRO A 56 -3.96 0.62 6.06
CA PRO A 56 -4.82 1.73 6.45
C PRO A 56 -6.20 1.67 5.79
N PHE A 57 -7.18 2.34 6.40
CA PHE A 57 -8.45 2.61 5.73
C PHE A 57 -8.31 3.79 4.76
N PHE A 58 -8.18 3.49 3.46
CA PHE A 58 -7.95 4.50 2.42
C PHE A 58 -9.19 5.28 1.97
N GLY A 59 -10.39 4.87 2.40
CA GLY A 59 -11.66 5.39 1.87
C GLY A 59 -12.09 4.70 0.56
N LYS A 60 -13.32 4.98 0.11
CA LYS A 60 -13.98 4.25 -1.01
C LYS A 60 -13.40 4.56 -2.40
N GLU A 61 -12.65 5.65 -2.54
CA GLU A 61 -12.19 6.17 -3.84
C GLU A 61 -10.77 5.69 -4.22
N ASP A 62 -10.07 5.06 -3.28
CA ASP A 62 -8.70 4.61 -3.45
C ASP A 62 -8.68 3.16 -4.00
N PHE A 63 -7.87 2.89 -5.02
CA PHE A 63 -7.91 1.62 -5.77
C PHE A 63 -6.70 0.71 -5.52
N GLY A 64 -5.78 1.12 -4.66
CA GLY A 64 -4.60 0.34 -4.31
C GLY A 64 -3.56 1.19 -3.61
N PHE A 65 -2.46 0.53 -3.22
CA PHE A 65 -1.35 1.20 -2.58
C PHE A 65 0.00 0.54 -2.88
N LYS A 66 1.07 1.30 -2.64
CA LYS A 66 2.46 0.81 -2.66
C LYS A 66 3.07 0.93 -1.28
N LEU A 67 3.96 0.00 -0.95
CA LEU A 67 4.76 0.04 0.26
C LEU A 67 6.02 0.89 0.06
N GLY A 68 6.50 1.46 1.16
CA GLY A 68 7.78 2.14 1.24
C GLY A 68 8.27 2.26 2.68
N VAL A 69 9.34 3.03 2.85
CA VAL A 69 9.84 3.45 4.15
C VAL A 69 9.86 4.98 4.17
N LEU A 70 9.32 5.56 5.24
CA LEU A 70 9.41 6.99 5.50
C LEU A 70 9.81 7.18 6.96
N GLU A 71 10.85 7.99 7.21
CA GLU A 71 11.35 8.28 8.56
C GLU A 71 11.57 7.03 9.42
N ASN A 72 12.16 5.99 8.79
CA ASN A 72 12.43 4.69 9.43
C ASN A 72 11.18 3.91 9.88
N ASN A 73 10.01 4.26 9.35
CA ASN A 73 8.74 3.57 9.57
C ASN A 73 8.18 3.00 8.27
N LEU A 74 7.39 1.94 8.40
CA LEU A 74 6.67 1.37 7.26
C LEU A 74 5.66 2.39 6.76
N SER A 75 5.69 2.69 5.46
CA SER A 75 4.80 3.65 4.84
C SER A 75 4.00 3.06 3.70
N VAL A 76 2.85 3.68 3.46
CA VAL A 76 1.92 3.30 2.40
C VAL A 76 1.57 4.53 1.58
N LEU A 77 1.69 4.41 0.25
CA LEU A 77 1.21 5.39 -0.70
C LEU A 77 -0.09 4.90 -1.32
N SER A 78 -1.23 5.51 -0.98
CA SER A 78 -2.52 5.21 -1.59
C SER A 78 -2.87 6.21 -2.69
N MET A 79 -3.51 5.73 -3.75
CA MET A 79 -3.89 6.54 -4.91
C MET A 79 -5.38 6.42 -5.16
N ASN A 80 -6.03 7.56 -5.44
CA ASN A 80 -7.41 7.56 -5.88
C ASN A 80 -7.53 7.14 -7.35
N ILE A 81 -8.70 6.63 -7.76
CA ILE A 81 -8.94 6.11 -9.13
C ILE A 81 -8.58 7.12 -10.22
N LEU A 82 -8.82 8.41 -9.97
CA LEU A 82 -8.57 9.48 -10.95
C LEU A 82 -7.12 9.97 -10.96
N LEU A 83 -6.26 9.38 -10.12
CA LEU A 83 -4.84 9.74 -9.94
C LEU A 83 -4.61 11.23 -9.63
N THR A 84 -5.62 11.91 -9.08
CA THR A 84 -5.56 13.33 -8.68
C THR A 84 -4.98 13.52 -7.29
N ARG A 85 -4.87 12.45 -6.50
CA ARG A 85 -4.43 12.49 -5.12
C ARG A 85 -3.61 11.25 -4.77
N VAL A 86 -2.50 11.49 -4.08
CA VAL A 86 -1.75 10.48 -3.35
C VAL A 86 -1.80 10.79 -1.86
N ASN A 87 -2.18 9.82 -1.04
CA ASN A 87 -2.06 9.93 0.41
C ASN A 87 -0.85 9.12 0.89
N ILE A 88 -0.09 9.68 1.82
CA ILE A 88 1.03 9.00 2.47
C ILE A 88 0.62 8.68 3.90
N TRP A 89 0.68 7.40 4.24
CA TRP A 89 0.40 6.88 5.56
C TRP A 89 1.68 6.29 6.16
N VAL A 90 1.85 6.41 7.47
CA VAL A 90 2.97 5.85 8.23
C VAL A 90 2.41 5.04 9.38
N MET A 91 2.98 3.85 9.63
CA MET A 91 2.67 3.02 10.78
C MET A 91 3.55 3.46 11.95
N GLU A 92 2.95 4.12 12.94
CA GLU A 92 3.67 4.62 14.12
C GLU A 92 4.01 3.49 15.10
N GLU A 93 3.10 2.52 15.26
CA GLU A 93 3.30 1.35 16.10
C GLU A 93 3.26 0.07 15.27
N TYR A 94 4.38 -0.62 15.24
CA TYR A 94 4.58 -1.71 14.31
C TYR A 94 3.61 -2.88 14.53
N GLY A 95 2.84 -3.22 13.49
CA GLY A 95 1.85 -4.31 13.50
C GLY A 95 0.46 -3.91 14.03
N ILE A 96 0.29 -2.69 14.52
CA ILE A 96 -1.01 -2.19 15.03
C ILE A 96 -1.72 -1.41 13.93
N LYS A 97 -2.87 -1.91 13.47
CA LYS A 97 -3.66 -1.30 12.40
C LYS A 97 -4.06 0.15 12.73
N GLU A 98 -4.46 0.39 13.96
CA GLU A 98 -4.96 1.70 14.42
C GLU A 98 -3.85 2.76 14.47
N SER A 99 -2.57 2.35 14.40
CA SER A 99 -1.42 3.25 14.41
C SER A 99 -1.06 3.82 13.03
N TRP A 100 -1.81 3.46 11.99
CA TRP A 100 -1.65 4.08 10.67
C TRP A 100 -2.10 5.53 10.70
N THR A 101 -1.14 6.46 10.66
CA THR A 101 -1.40 7.90 10.60
C THR A 101 -1.21 8.41 9.19
N LYS A 102 -2.19 9.17 8.68
CA LYS A 102 -2.06 9.89 7.40
C LYS A 102 -1.21 11.14 7.61
N MET A 103 -0.01 11.13 7.06
CA MET A 103 0.96 12.23 7.18
C MET A 103 0.73 13.32 6.14
N TYR A 104 0.55 12.92 4.88
CA TYR A 104 0.47 13.87 3.77
C TYR A 104 -0.62 13.49 2.77
N THR A 105 -1.17 14.53 2.13
CA THR A 105 -2.00 14.40 0.94
C THR A 105 -1.37 15.26 -0.16
N ILE A 106 -0.83 14.61 -1.18
CA ILE A 106 -0.26 15.26 -2.37
C ILE A 106 -1.34 15.31 -3.44
N LYS A 107 -1.65 16.51 -3.92
CA LYS A 107 -2.48 16.69 -5.11
C LYS A 107 -1.63 16.50 -6.35
N CYS A 108 -2.04 15.61 -7.23
CA CYS A 108 -1.47 15.47 -8.56
C CYS A 108 -2.25 16.37 -9.51
N LEU A 109 -1.55 17.29 -10.18
CA LEU A 109 -2.11 18.04 -11.28
C LEU A 109 -2.29 17.06 -12.44
N ASN A 110 -3.52 16.79 -12.83
CA ASN A 110 -3.78 16.05 -14.06
C ASN A 110 -3.45 16.96 -15.24
N ASP A 111 -3.04 16.41 -16.40
CA ASP A 111 -2.84 17.20 -17.62
C ASP A 111 -4.10 17.98 -18.05
N LEU A 112 -5.28 17.63 -17.51
CA LEU A 112 -6.51 18.43 -17.66
C LEU A 112 -6.43 19.82 -17.00
N ASP A 113 -5.60 20.03 -15.96
CA ASP A 113 -5.41 21.34 -15.34
C ASP A 113 -4.48 22.26 -16.16
N ARG A 114 -3.65 21.70 -17.05
CA ARG A 114 -2.77 22.52 -17.92
C ARG A 114 -3.54 23.31 -18.97
N HIS A 115 -4.67 22.78 -19.48
CA HIS A 115 -5.48 23.49 -20.45
C HIS A 115 -6.28 24.68 -19.87
N PHE A 116 -6.53 24.70 -18.56
CA PHE A 116 -7.20 25.84 -17.92
C PHE A 116 -6.24 26.91 -17.41
N LEU A 117 -4.98 26.56 -17.13
CA LEU A 117 -3.99 27.51 -16.60
C LEU A 117 -3.15 28.20 -17.69
N TYR A 118 -3.14 27.66 -18.91
CA TYR A 118 -2.47 28.28 -20.08
C TYR A 118 -3.33 28.09 -21.34
N PRO A 119 -4.24 29.04 -21.66
CA PRO A 119 -4.90 29.07 -22.96
C PRO A 119 -3.87 29.39 -24.06
N SER A 120 -4.03 28.78 -25.24
CA SER A 120 -3.19 29.02 -26.43
C SER A 120 -3.59 30.30 -27.16
#